data_AF-A0A671NWK0-F1
#
_entry.id   AF-A0A671NWK0-F1
#
_cell.length_a   1.000
_cell.length_b   1.000
_cell.length_c   1.000
_cell.angle_alpha   90.00
_cell.angle_beta   90.00
_cell.angle_gamma   90.00
#
_symmetry.space_group_name_H-M   'P 1'
#
loop_
_entity.id
_entity.type
_entity.pdbx_description
1 polymer ?
#
loop_
_entity_poly.entity_id
_entity_poly.type
_entity_poly.pdbx_seq_one_letter_code
_entity_poly.pdbx_strand_id
1 'polypeptide(L)'
;MAADGGALKDINEIKSQFRTREGFYKLLTLSDSQQRGPGAANSSPGSLPPVRVSMVKLKPEDPSEDSERVCFNIGRELYFYTYTMDLSKPIDKRIYKGTQPTCHDFNQYSATADSVALIVGFSAGQVQYLDPIKKETSKLFNEEVTKLDWITLIQIHTFPDFQIWITSALRSP
;
A
#
# COMPACT_ATOMS: atom_id res chain seq x y z
N MET A 1 29.40 -25.49 -37.65
CA MET A 1 29.18 -25.79 -36.22
C MET A 1 29.57 -24.55 -35.43
N ALA A 2 28.74 -24.19 -34.44
CA ALA A 2 28.91 -23.13 -33.43
C ALA A 2 28.83 -21.66 -33.92
N ALA A 3 28.13 -20.74 -33.26
CA ALA A 3 27.12 -20.82 -32.21
C ALA A 3 26.40 -19.46 -32.23
N ASP A 4 25.07 -19.46 -32.30
CA ASP A 4 24.25 -18.26 -32.22
C ASP A 4 24.26 -17.75 -30.78
N GLY A 5 25.09 -16.74 -30.52
CA GLY A 5 25.42 -16.21 -29.19
C GLY A 5 24.45 -15.15 -28.68
N GLY A 6 23.17 -15.21 -29.03
CA GLY A 6 22.21 -14.14 -28.77
C GLY A 6 20.89 -14.60 -28.18
N ALA A 7 20.87 -15.19 -26.97
CA ALA A 7 19.60 -15.56 -26.34
C ALA A 7 19.62 -15.60 -24.79
N LEU A 8 20.43 -14.77 -24.11
CA LEU A 8 20.49 -14.79 -22.63
C LEU A 8 20.35 -13.42 -21.95
N LYS A 9 20.19 -12.32 -22.70
CA LYS A 9 19.96 -10.99 -22.09
C LYS A 9 18.49 -10.70 -21.79
N ASP A 10 17.57 -11.33 -22.52
CA ASP A 10 16.14 -10.98 -22.47
C ASP A 10 15.39 -11.54 -21.25
N ILE A 11 15.98 -12.49 -20.51
CA ILE A 11 15.30 -13.19 -19.40
C ILE A 11 15.20 -12.30 -18.15
N ASN A 12 16.05 -11.28 -18.05
CA ASN A 12 16.11 -10.38 -16.89
C ASN A 12 15.51 -8.98 -17.19
N GLU A 13 15.06 -8.72 -18.41
CA GLU A 13 14.44 -7.43 -18.74
C GLU A 13 12.93 -7.48 -18.41
N ILE A 14 12.50 -6.60 -17.51
CA ILE A 14 11.08 -6.45 -17.18
C ILE A 14 10.38 -5.86 -18.41
N LYS A 15 9.45 -6.62 -19.00
CA LYS A 15 8.66 -6.16 -20.15
C LYS A 15 7.75 -5.01 -19.74
N SER A 16 7.86 -3.89 -20.45
CA SER A 16 7.06 -2.68 -20.22
C SER A 16 5.81 -2.58 -21.10
N GLN A 17 5.52 -3.58 -21.95
CA GLN A 17 4.34 -3.58 -22.80
C GLN A 17 3.97 -4.98 -23.29
N PHE A 18 2.68 -5.22 -23.53
CA PHE A 18 2.15 -6.47 -24.08
C PHE A 18 0.86 -6.23 -24.89
N ARG A 19 0.42 -7.23 -25.66
CA ARG A 19 -0.80 -7.16 -26.47
C ARG A 19 -1.76 -8.28 -26.08
N THR A 20 -3.05 -7.98 -26.00
CA THR A 20 -4.14 -8.94 -25.85
C THR A 20 -5.13 -8.81 -27.00
N ARG A 21 -6.20 -9.62 -26.99
CA ARG A 21 -7.29 -9.52 -27.99
C ARG A 21 -7.92 -8.13 -28.02
N GLU A 22 -7.99 -7.44 -26.88
CA GLU A 22 -8.67 -6.14 -26.78
C GLU A 22 -7.78 -4.96 -27.18
N GLY A 23 -6.46 -5.15 -27.24
CA GLY A 23 -5.56 -4.06 -27.60
C GLY A 23 -4.15 -4.21 -27.05
N PHE A 24 -3.48 -3.06 -26.88
CA PHE A 24 -2.10 -2.96 -26.48
C PHE A 24 -2.00 -2.30 -25.11
N TYR A 25 -1.29 -2.94 -24.19
CA TYR A 25 -1.03 -2.46 -22.84
C TYR A 25 0.41 -1.99 -22.75
N LYS A 26 0.60 -0.80 -22.19
CA LYS A 26 1.91 -0.19 -21.98
C LYS A 26 2.02 0.29 -20.55
N LEU A 27 3.10 -0.07 -19.87
CA LEU A 27 3.51 0.50 -18.61
C LEU A 27 3.79 1.99 -18.85
N LEU A 28 2.97 2.83 -18.23
CA LEU A 28 3.20 4.27 -18.24
C LEU A 28 4.24 4.59 -17.17
N THR A 29 5.44 4.98 -17.60
CA THR A 29 6.44 5.55 -16.70
C THR A 29 6.13 7.03 -16.55
N LEU A 30 5.54 7.42 -15.41
CA LEU A 30 5.39 8.82 -15.05
C LEU A 30 6.80 9.41 -14.84
N SER A 31 7.06 10.60 -15.39
CA SER A 31 8.35 11.31 -15.57
C SER A 31 9.50 11.03 -14.57
N ASP A 32 10.76 11.20 -15.01
CA ASP A 32 12.02 10.99 -14.25
C ASP A 32 12.08 11.60 -12.83
N SER A 33 11.27 12.63 -12.54
CA SER A 33 11.05 13.15 -11.18
C SER A 33 10.57 12.07 -10.19
N GLN A 34 9.94 11.00 -10.68
CA GLN A 34 9.42 9.87 -9.90
C GLN A 34 10.40 8.70 -9.74
N GLN A 35 11.58 8.74 -10.37
CA GLN A 35 12.70 7.86 -9.97
C GLN A 35 13.22 8.22 -8.57
N ARG A 36 12.84 9.39 -8.04
CA ARG A 36 12.93 9.77 -6.61
C ARG A 36 11.68 9.39 -5.80
N GLY A 37 10.87 8.45 -6.27
CA GLY A 37 9.95 7.70 -5.41
C GLY A 37 10.71 7.10 -4.21
N PRO A 38 10.00 6.75 -3.12
CA PRO A 38 10.60 6.38 -1.84
C PRO A 38 11.78 5.44 -2.08
N GLY A 39 12.98 5.95 -1.77
CA GLY A 39 14.22 5.56 -2.44
C GLY A 39 14.33 4.07 -2.68
N ALA A 40 14.83 3.70 -3.87
CA ALA A 40 15.18 2.33 -4.23
C ALA A 40 15.63 1.59 -2.98
N ALA A 41 14.80 0.62 -2.53
CA ALA A 41 14.94 0.02 -1.23
C ALA A 41 16.35 -0.58 -1.12
N ASN A 42 17.26 0.14 -0.47
CA ASN A 42 18.52 -0.43 -0.01
C ASN A 42 18.17 -1.30 1.19
N SER A 43 17.60 -2.47 0.91
CA SER A 43 17.20 -3.44 1.92
C SER A 43 18.42 -4.28 2.28
N SER A 44 18.86 -4.13 3.53
CA SER A 44 19.59 -5.18 4.24
C SER A 44 18.74 -6.47 4.18
N PRO A 45 19.35 -7.68 4.17
CA PRO A 45 18.66 -8.95 3.92
C PRO A 45 17.83 -9.45 5.12
N GLY A 46 16.95 -8.60 5.66
CA GLY A 46 15.86 -8.99 6.55
C GLY A 46 14.56 -9.14 5.75
N SER A 47 13.70 -10.09 6.14
CA SER A 47 12.37 -10.27 5.53
C SER A 47 11.51 -9.02 5.78
N LEU A 48 11.40 -8.16 4.76
CA LEU A 48 10.46 -7.04 4.77
C LEU A 48 9.03 -7.58 4.53
N PRO A 49 8.01 -6.96 5.13
CA PRO A 49 6.63 -7.31 4.81
C PRO A 49 6.34 -7.03 3.32
N PRO A 50 5.36 -7.73 2.74
CA PRO A 50 4.95 -7.46 1.36
C PRO A 50 4.48 -6.00 1.22
N VAL A 51 4.85 -5.38 0.10
CA VAL A 51 4.24 -4.12 -0.34
C VAL A 51 2.79 -4.41 -0.70
N ARG A 52 1.87 -3.68 -0.07
CA ARG A 52 0.44 -3.70 -0.32
C ARG A 52 0.01 -2.35 -0.86
N VAL A 53 -1.07 -2.36 -1.63
CA VAL A 53 -1.68 -1.18 -2.21
C VAL A 53 -3.18 -1.26 -1.94
N SER A 54 -3.74 -0.18 -1.40
CA SER A 54 -5.19 0.00 -1.24
C SER A 54 -5.59 1.27 -1.97
N MET A 55 -6.72 1.24 -2.66
CA MET A 55 -7.29 2.40 -3.34
C MET A 55 -8.69 2.67 -2.80
N VAL A 56 -9.08 3.95 -2.79
CA VAL A 56 -10.43 4.37 -2.40
C VAL A 56 -10.86 5.54 -3.27
N LYS A 57 -12.12 5.53 -3.68
CA LYS A 57 -12.75 6.66 -4.35
C LYS A 57 -13.58 7.44 -3.35
N LEU A 58 -13.19 8.69 -3.11
CA LEU A 58 -13.92 9.63 -2.28
C LEU A 58 -15.19 10.11 -3.01
N LYS A 59 -16.12 10.68 -2.26
CA LYS A 59 -17.33 11.31 -2.78
C LYS A 59 -17.16 12.83 -2.68
N PRO A 60 -16.58 13.50 -3.71
CA PRO A 60 -16.42 14.95 -3.72
C PRO A 60 -17.78 15.64 -3.93
N GLU A 61 -17.90 16.89 -3.48
CA GLU A 61 -19.07 17.73 -3.78
C GLU A 61 -19.07 18.15 -5.26
N ASP A 62 -17.88 18.43 -5.81
CA ASP A 62 -17.67 18.71 -7.22
C ASP A 62 -17.15 17.45 -7.96
N PRO A 63 -17.90 16.90 -8.92
CA PRO A 63 -17.48 15.74 -9.72
C PRO A 63 -16.19 15.93 -10.52
N SER A 64 -15.71 17.17 -10.70
CA SER A 64 -14.48 17.48 -11.42
C SER A 64 -13.21 17.29 -10.58
N GLU A 65 -13.35 17.10 -9.27
CA GLU A 65 -12.20 16.89 -8.38
C GLU A 65 -11.67 15.45 -8.43
N ASP A 66 -10.33 15.33 -8.36
CA ASP A 66 -9.67 14.05 -8.20
C ASP A 66 -10.12 13.40 -6.89
N SER A 67 -10.87 12.32 -7.03
CA SER A 67 -11.50 11.61 -5.91
C SER A 67 -10.78 10.33 -5.52
N GLU A 68 -9.86 9.84 -6.36
CA GLU A 68 -9.15 8.60 -6.07
C GLU A 68 -7.94 8.87 -5.18
N ARG A 69 -7.79 8.01 -4.17
CA ARG A 69 -6.67 8.03 -3.23
C ARG A 69 -6.01 6.66 -3.23
N VAL A 70 -4.69 6.65 -3.06
CA VAL A 70 -3.89 5.44 -2.98
C VAL A 70 -3.07 5.43 -1.69
N CYS A 71 -3.06 4.28 -1.03
CA CYS A 71 -2.21 4.00 0.12
C CYS A 71 -1.31 2.81 -0.20
N PHE A 72 -0.03 2.91 0.12
CA PHE A 72 0.90 1.79 0.02
C PHE A 72 1.97 1.82 1.12
N ASN A 73 2.44 0.65 1.52
CA ASN A 73 3.51 0.50 2.50
C ASN A 73 4.84 0.10 1.85
N ILE A 74 5.94 0.58 2.42
CA ILE A 74 7.30 0.14 2.09
C ILE A 74 8.08 -0.02 3.39
N GLY A 75 8.33 -1.26 3.80
CA GLY A 75 9.00 -1.55 5.07
C GLY A 75 8.25 -0.95 6.26
N ARG A 76 8.84 0.11 6.86
CA ARG A 76 8.28 0.84 8.01
C ARG A 76 7.49 2.10 7.63
N GLU A 77 7.42 2.41 6.35
CA GLU A 77 6.78 3.62 5.87
C GLU A 77 5.40 3.30 5.29
N LEU A 78 4.46 4.21 5.50
CA LEU A 78 3.14 4.19 4.88
C LEU A 78 2.91 5.52 4.18
N TYR A 79 2.50 5.43 2.93
CA TYR A 79 2.33 6.57 2.04
C TYR A 79 0.87 6.70 1.64
N PHE A 80 0.35 7.92 1.63
CA PHE A 80 -0.99 8.24 1.16
C PHE A 80 -0.93 9.38 0.14
N TYR A 81 -1.46 9.14 -1.05
CA TYR A 81 -1.44 10.08 -2.18
C TYR A 81 -2.82 10.24 -2.82
N THR A 82 -3.03 11.37 -3.48
CA THR A 82 -4.04 11.46 -4.54
C THR A 82 -3.56 10.61 -5.72
N TYR A 83 -4.41 9.73 -6.23
CA TYR A 83 -4.08 8.94 -7.41
C TYR A 83 -4.20 9.84 -8.66
N THR A 84 -3.19 10.67 -8.85
CA THR A 84 -3.01 11.50 -10.06
C THR A 84 -1.72 11.10 -10.76
N MET A 85 -1.46 11.69 -11.93
CA MET A 85 -0.20 11.49 -12.64
C MET A 85 1.02 12.10 -11.92
N ASP A 86 0.83 12.89 -10.86
CA ASP A 86 1.92 13.42 -10.03
C ASP A 86 1.88 12.88 -8.58
N LEU A 87 2.84 12.01 -8.26
CA LEU A 87 3.08 11.44 -6.93
C LEU A 87 4.26 12.14 -6.23
N SER A 88 4.53 13.42 -6.54
CA SER A 88 5.68 14.16 -5.97
C SER A 88 5.58 14.44 -4.48
N LYS A 89 4.36 14.61 -3.94
CA LYS A 89 4.11 14.94 -2.53
C LYS A 89 2.97 14.10 -1.95
N PRO A 90 3.22 13.31 -0.89
CA PRO A 90 2.16 12.56 -0.24
C PRO A 90 1.22 13.52 0.50
N ILE A 91 -0.06 13.18 0.53
CA ILE A 91 -1.04 13.79 1.43
C ILE A 91 -0.61 13.50 2.87
N ASP A 92 -0.27 12.24 3.18
CA ASP A 92 0.26 11.83 4.47
C ASP A 92 1.40 10.81 4.30
N LYS A 93 2.41 10.92 5.14
CA LYS A 93 3.53 9.97 5.22
C LYS A 93 3.76 9.62 6.68
N ARG A 94 3.68 8.33 7.01
CA ARG A 94 3.93 7.82 8.36
C ARG A 94 5.14 6.90 8.39
N ILE A 95 5.93 7.00 9.46
CA ILE A 95 7.09 6.15 9.72
C ILE A 95 6.88 5.45 11.06
N TYR A 96 6.81 4.13 11.04
CA TYR A 96 6.54 3.31 12.21
C TYR A 96 7.85 2.83 12.86
N LYS A 97 7.96 3.03 14.18
CA LYS A 97 9.07 2.52 14.99
C LYS A 97 8.67 1.18 15.61
N GLY A 98 9.56 0.19 15.57
CA GLY A 98 9.39 -1.08 16.28
C GLY A 98 8.44 -2.10 15.63
N THR A 99 7.55 -1.69 14.72
CA THR A 99 6.66 -2.59 13.98
C THR A 99 6.53 -2.15 12.52
N GLN A 100 6.08 -3.06 11.64
CA GLN A 100 5.97 -2.80 10.21
C GLN A 100 4.53 -3.02 9.74
N PRO A 101 3.94 -2.11 8.95
CA PRO A 101 2.64 -2.33 8.31
C PRO A 101 2.72 -3.54 7.35
N THR A 102 1.75 -4.43 7.44
CA THR A 102 1.68 -5.68 6.64
C THR A 102 0.47 -5.76 5.73
N CYS A 103 -0.61 -5.08 6.11
CA CYS A 103 -1.85 -4.97 5.35
C CYS A 103 -2.61 -3.71 5.77
N HIS A 104 -3.49 -3.23 4.91
CA HIS A 104 -4.34 -2.09 5.19
C HIS A 104 -5.57 -2.11 4.29
N ASP A 105 -6.65 -1.47 4.72
CA ASP A 105 -7.85 -1.32 3.91
C ASP A 105 -8.63 -0.05 4.27
N PHE A 106 -9.25 0.56 3.27
CA PHE A 106 -10.07 1.75 3.44
C PHE A 106 -11.52 1.36 3.69
N ASN A 107 -12.17 2.04 4.62
CA ASN A 107 -13.63 2.02 4.69
C ASN A 107 -14.20 2.92 3.58
N GLN A 108 -14.46 2.34 2.41
CA GLN A 108 -15.07 3.02 1.27
C GLN A 108 -16.52 3.44 1.52
N TYR A 109 -17.22 2.81 2.47
CA TYR A 109 -18.63 3.05 2.73
C TYR A 109 -18.87 4.38 3.44
N SER A 110 -17.94 4.78 4.32
CA SER A 110 -17.98 6.06 5.04
C SER A 110 -17.07 7.13 4.44
N ALA A 111 -16.46 6.88 3.28
CA ALA A 111 -15.53 7.82 2.65
C ALA A 111 -16.25 9.08 2.11
N THR A 112 -15.74 10.25 2.46
CA THR A 112 -16.22 11.57 2.02
C THR A 112 -15.07 12.36 1.39
N ALA A 113 -15.34 13.56 0.87
CA ALA A 113 -14.31 14.44 0.32
C ALA A 113 -13.22 14.80 1.34
N ASP A 114 -13.62 15.00 2.59
CA ASP A 114 -12.80 15.54 3.68
C ASP A 114 -12.32 14.48 4.69
N SER A 115 -12.81 13.25 4.60
CA SER A 115 -12.55 12.21 5.60
C SER A 115 -12.50 10.83 4.97
N VAL A 116 -11.53 10.03 5.42
CA VAL A 116 -11.48 8.62 5.04
C VAL A 116 -10.89 7.80 6.16
N ALA A 117 -11.59 6.73 6.55
CA ALA A 117 -11.09 5.80 7.53
C ALA A 117 -10.17 4.76 6.88
N LEU A 118 -8.93 4.69 7.35
CA LEU A 118 -7.94 3.69 6.98
C LEU A 118 -7.63 2.79 8.18
N ILE A 119 -7.72 1.48 7.98
CA ILE A 119 -7.26 0.49 8.95
C ILE A 119 -5.90 -0.03 8.49
N VAL A 120 -4.93 -0.09 9.40
CA VAL A 120 -3.58 -0.60 9.16
C VAL A 120 -3.29 -1.74 10.12
N GLY A 121 -2.93 -2.90 9.58
CA GLY A 121 -2.48 -4.06 10.33
C GLY A 121 -0.96 -4.15 10.36
N PHE A 122 -0.41 -4.64 11.46
CA PHE A 122 1.03 -4.67 11.70
C PHE A 122 1.59 -6.07 11.90
N SER A 123 2.90 -6.18 11.68
CA SER A 123 3.69 -7.40 11.85
C SER A 123 3.61 -7.97 13.26
N ALA A 124 3.48 -7.11 14.27
CA ALA A 124 3.38 -7.50 15.66
C ALA A 124 1.93 -7.66 16.18
N GLY A 125 0.93 -7.72 15.28
CA GLY A 125 -0.46 -8.00 15.64
C GLY A 125 -1.27 -6.78 16.05
N GLN A 126 -0.67 -5.58 16.08
CA GLN A 126 -1.41 -4.35 16.32
C GLN A 126 -2.32 -4.01 15.14
N VAL A 127 -3.38 -3.25 15.43
CA VAL A 127 -4.25 -2.63 14.42
C VAL A 127 -4.33 -1.15 14.71
N GLN A 128 -4.13 -0.29 13.72
CA GLN A 128 -4.33 1.15 13.82
C GLN A 128 -5.50 1.58 12.96
N TYR A 129 -6.40 2.36 13.55
CA TYR A 129 -7.42 3.14 12.86
C TYR A 129 -6.92 4.57 12.72
N LEU A 130 -6.91 5.14 11.52
CA LEU A 130 -6.49 6.52 11.28
C LEU A 130 -7.27 7.18 10.15
N ASP A 131 -7.30 8.51 10.15
CA ASP A 131 -7.74 9.32 9.00
C ASP A 131 -6.54 10.07 8.42
N PRO A 132 -6.06 9.72 7.22
CA PRO A 132 -4.89 10.36 6.63
C PRO A 132 -5.18 11.72 5.98
N ILE A 133 -6.45 12.07 5.77
CA ILE A 133 -6.87 13.40 5.27
C ILE A 133 -6.89 14.39 6.43
N LYS A 134 -7.61 14.04 7.52
CA LYS A 134 -7.74 14.92 8.70
C LYS A 134 -6.51 14.93 9.59
N LYS A 135 -5.73 13.84 9.61
CA LYS A 135 -4.50 13.64 10.42
C LYS A 135 -4.65 13.77 11.94
N GLU A 136 -5.84 14.07 12.45
CA GLU A 136 -6.13 14.20 13.88
C GLU A 136 -6.50 12.86 14.53
N THR A 137 -7.02 11.92 13.73
CA THR A 137 -7.50 10.64 14.24
C THR A 137 -6.45 9.56 14.05
N SER A 138 -5.99 8.96 15.15
CA SER A 138 -5.04 7.85 15.16
C SER A 138 -5.22 7.04 16.45
N LYS A 139 -5.98 5.96 16.36
CA LYS A 139 -6.22 5.03 17.48
C LYS A 139 -5.54 3.71 17.21
N LEU A 140 -4.72 3.25 18.14
CA LEU A 140 -4.02 1.99 18.06
C LEU A 140 -4.69 0.99 19.01
N PHE A 141 -4.78 -0.26 18.56
CA PHE A 141 -5.44 -1.36 19.24
C PHE A 141 -4.43 -2.51 19.42
N ASN A 142 -4.61 -3.28 20.50
CA ASN A 142 -3.69 -4.34 20.90
C ASN A 142 -2.26 -3.83 21.12
N GLU A 143 -2.14 -2.67 21.79
CA GLU A 143 -0.84 -2.07 22.17
C GLU A 143 -0.10 -2.92 23.20
N GLU A 144 -0.82 -3.38 24.22
CA GLU A 144 -0.30 -4.25 25.27
C GLU A 144 -0.30 -5.70 24.76
N VAL A 145 0.91 -6.16 24.43
CA VAL A 145 1.31 -7.49 23.95
C VAL A 145 0.79 -8.59 24.88
N THR A 146 -0.47 -8.99 24.74
CA THR A 146 -1.13 -9.89 25.70
C THR A 146 -2.07 -10.94 25.09
N LYS A 147 -2.37 -10.92 23.78
CA LYS A 147 -3.27 -11.92 23.14
C LYS A 147 -2.89 -12.37 21.73
N LEU A 148 -2.15 -11.54 20.98
CA LEU A 148 -1.91 -11.72 19.53
C LEU A 148 -0.41 -11.72 19.19
N ASP A 149 0.42 -12.02 20.19
CA ASP A 149 1.88 -11.89 20.12
C ASP A 149 2.51 -12.99 19.26
N TRP A 150 1.75 -14.06 19.04
CA TRP A 150 2.06 -15.14 18.14
C TRP A 150 1.47 -14.92 16.75
N ILE A 151 0.80 -13.80 16.44
CA ILE A 151 0.25 -13.57 15.11
C ILE A 151 0.82 -12.37 14.37
N THR A 152 0.90 -12.50 13.05
CA THR A 152 1.08 -11.39 12.12
C THR A 152 -0.22 -11.20 11.35
N LEU A 153 -0.67 -9.95 11.23
CA LEU A 153 -1.84 -9.64 10.40
C LEU A 153 -1.46 -9.73 8.93
N ILE A 154 -2.24 -10.47 8.15
CA ILE A 154 -1.95 -10.71 6.73
C ILE A 154 -2.93 -9.96 5.84
N GLN A 155 -4.18 -9.82 6.29
CA GLN A 155 -5.22 -9.17 5.52
C GLN A 155 -6.21 -8.49 6.45
N ILE A 156 -6.67 -7.32 6.05
CA ILE A 156 -7.77 -6.60 6.64
C ILE A 156 -8.74 -6.30 5.51
N HIS A 157 -10.04 -6.44 5.78
CA HIS A 157 -11.08 -5.97 4.88
C HIS A 157 -12.17 -5.26 5.65
N THR A 158 -12.62 -4.12 5.13
CA THR A 158 -13.75 -3.37 5.69
C THR A 158 -15.04 -3.71 4.95
N PHE A 159 -16.14 -3.76 5.70
CA PHE A 159 -17.49 -4.06 5.23
C PHE A 159 -18.42 -2.89 5.58
N PRO A 160 -19.66 -2.87 5.03
CA PRO A 160 -20.68 -1.93 5.48
C PRO A 160 -20.86 -1.96 7.01
N ASP A 161 -21.41 -0.87 7.55
CA ASP A 161 -21.71 -0.72 8.99
C ASP A 161 -20.49 -0.84 9.92
N PHE A 162 -19.31 -0.42 9.45
CA PHE A 162 -18.04 -0.43 10.20
C PHE A 162 -17.58 -1.83 10.65
N GLN A 163 -18.06 -2.88 10.00
CA GLN A 163 -17.55 -4.23 10.23
C GLN A 163 -16.17 -4.41 9.58
N ILE A 164 -15.30 -5.15 10.25
CA ILE A 164 -13.94 -5.43 9.79
C ILE A 164 -13.67 -6.93 9.91
N TRP A 165 -13.15 -7.53 8.86
CA TRP A 165 -12.58 -8.87 8.89
C TRP A 165 -11.06 -8.77 8.93
N ILE A 166 -10.44 -9.51 9.85
CA ILE A 166 -8.99 -9.57 9.98
C ILE A 166 -8.55 -11.03 9.84
N THR A 167 -7.62 -11.27 8.94
CA THR A 167 -6.95 -12.57 8.77
C THR A 167 -5.52 -12.46 9.26
N SER A 168 -5.09 -13.45 10.05
CA SER A 168 -3.75 -13.50 10.65
C SER A 168 -3.11 -14.88 10.51
N ALA A 169 -1.79 -14.95 10.55
CA ALA A 169 -1.05 -16.21 10.68
C ALA A 169 -0.24 -16.26 11.96
N LEU A 170 -0.02 -17.48 12.44
CA LEU A 170 0.99 -17.80 13.45
C LEU A 170 2.37 -17.34 12.97
N ARG A 171 3.06 -16.55 13.79
CA ARG A 171 4.50 -16.36 13.72
C ARG A 171 5.15 -17.68 14.07
N SER A 172 6.07 -18.13 13.21
CA SER A 172 6.94 -19.24 13.53
C SER A 172 7.74 -18.90 14.81
N PRO A 173 7.93 -19.86 15.73
CA PRO A 173 8.76 -19.65 16.91
C PRO A 173 10.21 -19.31 16.56
#